data_AF-A0A1H7RV99-F1
#
_entry.id   AF-A0A1H7RV99-F1
#
_cell.length_a   1.000
_cell.length_b   1.000
_cell.length_c   1.000
_cell.angle_alpha   90.00
_cell.angle_beta   90.00
_cell.angle_gamma   90.00
#
_symmetry.space_group_name_H-M   'P 1'
#
loop_
_entity.id
_entity.type
_entity.pdbx_description
1 polymer ?
#
loop_
_entity_poly.entity_id
_entity_poly.type
_entity_poly.pdbx_seq_one_letter_code
_entity_poly.pdbx_strand_id
1 'polypeptide(L)'
;MSPTPGMLEPLRVRIRRFQFILGLGFLSLMAGSMVSVSLAYRLSTRIEDLPGELPRLLIGIALQNLWVLAALPLLAYGAARILELKPLSTALGAALSGEFFVLSLDFVRDGLEGLWDGWVGAVLRLLAFALGVFLSYRAVVSGRAASARTAAAAQARAEAQKAEYAEFLREAEKAGERSAAPRDTAGEASPPPPER
;
A
#
# COMPACT_ATOMS: atom_id res chain seq x y z
N MET A 1 10.62 -36.94 13.01
CA MET A 1 11.76 -36.12 12.52
C MET A 1 11.29 -34.68 12.43
N SER A 2 11.66 -33.86 13.39
CA SER A 2 11.29 -32.44 13.50
C SER A 2 12.09 -31.63 12.47
N PRO A 3 11.46 -30.80 11.62
CA PRO A 3 12.20 -30.05 10.61
C PRO A 3 13.11 -28.99 11.25
N THR A 4 14.35 -28.92 10.76
CA THR A 4 15.43 -28.08 11.28
C THR A 4 15.03 -26.59 11.28
N PRO A 5 15.27 -25.82 12.37
CA PRO A 5 14.66 -24.49 12.58
C PRO A 5 15.04 -23.35 11.62
N GLY A 6 15.82 -23.58 10.56
CA GLY A 6 16.27 -22.52 9.62
C GLY A 6 15.88 -22.72 8.16
N MET A 7 15.52 -23.94 7.73
CA MET A 7 15.23 -24.22 6.31
C MET A 7 13.81 -23.78 5.89
N LEU A 8 12.88 -23.67 6.84
CA LEU A 8 11.47 -23.38 6.56
C LEU A 8 11.15 -21.87 6.59
N GLU A 9 12.01 -21.04 7.18
CA GLU A 9 11.86 -19.58 7.24
C GLU A 9 11.62 -18.94 5.85
N PRO A 10 12.47 -19.17 4.82
CA PRO A 10 12.28 -18.56 3.51
C PRO A 10 11.02 -19.06 2.82
N LEU A 11 10.66 -20.33 3.04
CA LEU A 11 9.44 -20.92 2.50
C LEU A 11 8.20 -20.27 3.12
N ARG A 12 8.21 -20.08 4.44
CA ARG A 12 7.11 -19.43 5.18
C ARG A 12 6.90 -17.99 4.72
N VAL A 13 7.96 -17.24 4.46
CA VAL A 13 7.87 -15.87 3.92
C VAL A 13 7.27 -15.88 2.51
N ARG A 14 7.68 -16.81 1.65
CA ARG A 14 7.11 -16.96 0.30
C ARG A 14 5.62 -17.32 0.34
N ILE A 15 5.23 -18.27 1.19
CA ILE A 15 3.84 -18.69 1.36
C ILE A 15 2.99 -17.52 1.87
N ARG A 16 3.45 -16.77 2.88
CA ARG A 16 2.73 -15.59 3.37
C ARG A 16 2.53 -14.53 2.30
N ARG A 17 3.56 -14.25 1.49
CA ARG A 17 3.46 -13.31 0.37
C ARG A 17 2.48 -13.82 -0.69
N PHE A 18 2.51 -15.11 -0.99
CA PHE A 18 1.57 -15.73 -1.92
C PHE A 18 0.13 -15.65 -1.42
N GLN A 19 -0.12 -16.03 -0.16
CA GLN A 19 -1.44 -15.90 0.49
C GLN A 19 -1.93 -14.46 0.50
N PHE A 20 -1.05 -13.49 0.74
CA PHE A 20 -1.40 -12.08 0.66
C PHE A 20 -1.81 -11.66 -0.75
N ILE A 21 -1.06 -12.09 -1.78
CA ILE A 21 -1.38 -11.78 -3.19
C ILE A 21 -2.71 -12.41 -3.60
N LEU A 22 -2.96 -13.67 -3.22
CA LEU A 22 -4.24 -14.34 -3.45
C LEU A 22 -5.39 -13.61 -2.73
N GLY A 23 -5.19 -13.29 -1.45
CA GLY A 23 -6.17 -12.57 -0.64
C GLY A 23 -6.47 -11.18 -1.19
N LEU A 24 -5.47 -10.50 -1.73
CA LEU A 24 -5.63 -9.20 -2.39
C LEU A 24 -6.50 -9.32 -3.65
N GLY A 25 -6.26 -10.33 -4.49
CA GLY A 25 -7.08 -10.59 -5.67
C GLY A 25 -8.53 -10.91 -5.32
N PHE A 26 -8.74 -11.81 -4.34
CA PHE A 26 -10.07 -12.17 -3.87
C PHE A 26 -10.82 -10.99 -3.22
N LEU A 27 -10.15 -10.24 -2.33
CA LEU A 27 -10.73 -9.06 -1.69
C LEU A 27 -11.12 -8.00 -2.72
N SER A 28 -10.25 -7.79 -3.71
CA SER A 28 -10.53 -6.89 -4.83
C SER A 28 -11.73 -7.34 -5.64
N LEU A 29 -11.85 -8.64 -5.92
CA LEU A 29 -13.00 -9.20 -6.61
C LEU A 29 -14.28 -8.92 -5.82
N MET A 30 -14.32 -9.23 -4.53
CA MET A 30 -15.49 -9.00 -3.69
C MET A 30 -15.89 -7.52 -3.62
N ALA A 31 -14.94 -6.65 -3.30
CA ALA A 31 -15.20 -5.21 -3.21
C ALA A 31 -15.63 -4.64 -4.57
N GLY A 32 -14.94 -5.02 -5.65
CA GLY A 32 -15.24 -4.59 -7.00
C GLY A 32 -16.62 -5.06 -7.47
N SER A 33 -17.00 -6.30 -7.20
CA SER A 33 -18.32 -6.84 -7.53
C SER A 33 -19.44 -6.15 -6.75
N MET A 34 -19.26 -5.89 -5.45
CA MET A 34 -20.24 -5.13 -4.65
C MET A 34 -20.47 -3.73 -5.22
N VAL A 35 -19.39 -3.03 -5.55
CA VAL A 35 -19.46 -1.68 -6.15
C VAL A 35 -20.08 -1.76 -7.54
N SER A 36 -19.67 -2.73 -8.37
CA SER A 36 -20.18 -2.93 -9.72
C SER A 36 -21.68 -3.15 -9.74
N VAL A 37 -22.20 -4.07 -8.93
CA VAL A 37 -23.65 -4.34 -8.84
C VAL A 37 -24.41 -3.10 -8.36
N SER A 38 -23.87 -2.40 -7.35
CA SER A 38 -24.46 -1.16 -6.85
C SER A 38 -24.50 -0.06 -7.90
N LEU A 39 -23.43 0.07 -8.70
CA LEU A 39 -23.37 1.02 -9.80
C LEU A 39 -24.32 0.63 -10.92
N ALA A 40 -24.35 -0.64 -11.32
CA ALA A 40 -25.21 -1.15 -12.38
C ALA A 40 -26.69 -0.88 -12.06
N TYR A 41 -27.10 -1.12 -10.81
CA TYR A 41 -28.47 -0.83 -10.38
C TYR A 41 -28.81 0.66 -10.43
N ARG A 42 -27.85 1.54 -10.11
CA ARG A 42 -28.07 2.99 -10.13
C ARG A 42 -27.98 3.61 -11.53
N LEU A 43 -27.17 3.01 -12.40
CA LEU A 43 -26.92 3.52 -13.75
C LEU A 43 -27.82 2.88 -14.80
N SER A 44 -28.50 1.77 -14.53
CA SER A 44 -29.32 1.05 -15.52
C SER A 44 -30.28 1.97 -16.29
N THR A 45 -31.05 2.78 -15.58
CA THR A 45 -31.98 3.75 -16.17
C THR A 45 -31.27 4.80 -17.01
N ARG A 46 -30.09 5.24 -16.59
CA ARG A 46 -29.31 6.22 -17.34
C ARG A 46 -28.63 5.63 -18.56
N ILE A 47 -28.22 4.37 -18.51
CA ILE A 47 -27.54 3.65 -19.61
C ILE A 47 -28.53 3.37 -20.75
N GLU A 48 -29.77 3.04 -20.42
CA GLU A 48 -30.85 2.84 -21.40
C GLU A 48 -31.19 4.11 -22.21
N ASP A 49 -30.96 5.28 -21.62
CA ASP A 49 -31.18 6.57 -22.27
C ASP A 49 -30.02 6.98 -23.21
N LEU A 50 -28.86 6.30 -23.19
CA LEU A 50 -27.74 6.68 -24.06
C LEU A 50 -28.00 6.31 -25.52
N PRO A 51 -27.85 7.24 -26.48
CA PRO A 51 -27.92 6.93 -27.90
C PRO A 51 -26.68 6.14 -28.34
N GLY A 52 -26.91 4.99 -28.99
CA GLY A 52 -25.86 4.15 -29.58
C GLY A 52 -25.44 2.95 -28.72
N GLU A 53 -25.07 1.86 -29.39
CA GLU A 53 -24.72 0.59 -28.75
C GLU A 53 -23.30 0.58 -28.18
N LEU A 54 -22.36 1.31 -28.80
CA LEU A 54 -20.97 1.41 -28.37
C LEU A 54 -20.78 1.92 -26.93
N PRO A 55 -21.36 3.06 -26.51
CA PRO A 55 -21.19 3.52 -25.13
C PRO A 55 -21.81 2.56 -24.11
N ARG A 56 -22.94 1.92 -24.44
CA ARG A 56 -23.57 0.90 -23.58
C ARG A 56 -22.65 -0.31 -23.40
N LEU A 57 -22.04 -0.78 -24.48
CA LEU A 57 -21.07 -1.87 -24.47
C LEU A 57 -19.84 -1.53 -23.61
N LEU A 58 -19.23 -0.36 -23.82
CA LEU A 58 -18.05 0.06 -23.06
C LEU A 58 -18.33 0.21 -21.57
N ILE A 59 -19.48 0.79 -21.21
CA ILE A 59 -19.91 0.93 -19.82
C ILE A 59 -20.16 -0.45 -19.21
N GLY A 60 -20.85 -1.35 -19.92
CA GLY A 60 -21.06 -2.72 -19.47
C GLY A 60 -19.76 -3.45 -19.13
N ILE A 61 -18.78 -3.39 -20.04
CA ILE A 61 -17.46 -4.01 -19.84
C ILE A 61 -16.72 -3.38 -18.66
N ALA A 62 -16.76 -2.04 -18.54
CA ALA A 62 -16.09 -1.33 -17.45
C ALA A 62 -16.71 -1.68 -16.09
N LEU A 63 -18.04 -1.80 -16.00
CA LEU A 63 -18.71 -2.25 -14.78
C LEU A 63 -18.38 -3.71 -14.48
N GLN A 64 -18.45 -4.61 -15.45
CA GLN A 64 -18.17 -6.03 -15.26
C GLN A 64 -16.72 -6.26 -14.78
N ASN A 65 -15.78 -5.48 -15.31
CA ASN A 65 -14.35 -5.58 -14.98
C ASN A 65 -13.90 -4.54 -13.94
N LEU A 66 -14.84 -3.92 -13.22
CA LEU A 66 -14.52 -2.85 -12.27
C LEU A 66 -13.59 -3.32 -11.15
N TRP A 67 -13.67 -4.59 -10.79
CA TRP A 67 -12.80 -5.18 -9.78
C TRP A 67 -11.33 -5.14 -10.18
N VAL A 68 -10.99 -5.45 -11.44
CA VAL A 68 -9.59 -5.44 -11.92
C VAL A 68 -9.15 -4.05 -12.38
N LEU A 69 -10.09 -3.22 -12.86
CA LEU A 69 -9.80 -1.89 -13.38
C LEU A 69 -9.70 -0.81 -12.30
N ALA A 70 -10.42 -0.95 -11.18
CA ALA A 70 -10.49 0.06 -10.13
C ALA A 70 -10.14 -0.48 -8.74
N ALA A 71 -10.82 -1.55 -8.29
CA ALA A 71 -10.60 -2.06 -6.94
C ALA A 71 -9.18 -2.60 -6.74
N LEU A 72 -8.65 -3.35 -7.72
CA LEU A 72 -7.34 -3.99 -7.61
C LEU A 72 -6.21 -2.96 -7.60
N PRO A 73 -6.16 -1.98 -8.52
CA PRO A 73 -5.20 -0.88 -8.44
C PRO A 73 -5.30 -0.11 -7.13
N LEU A 74 -6.51 0.19 -6.64
CA LEU A 74 -6.70 0.94 -5.40
C LEU A 74 -6.16 0.19 -4.17
N LEU A 75 -6.50 -1.08 -4.05
CA LEU A 75 -6.02 -1.93 -2.95
C LEU A 75 -4.52 -2.19 -3.07
N ALA A 76 -4.01 -2.42 -4.29
CA ALA A 76 -2.60 -2.62 -4.54
C ALA A 76 -1.77 -1.36 -4.23
N TYR A 77 -2.28 -0.16 -4.52
CA TYR A 77 -1.68 1.10 -4.09
C TYR A 77 -1.60 1.17 -2.57
N GLY A 78 -2.72 0.92 -1.86
CA GLY A 78 -2.76 0.92 -0.41
C GLY A 78 -1.79 -0.08 0.22
N ALA A 79 -1.79 -1.31 -0.28
CA ALA A 79 -0.88 -2.36 0.16
C ALA A 79 0.60 -2.00 -0.06
N ALA A 80 0.92 -1.41 -1.21
CA ALA A 80 2.29 -1.01 -1.56
C ALA A 80 2.86 0.13 -0.70
N ARG A 81 2.01 0.85 0.04
CA ARG A 81 2.46 1.86 1.00
C ARG A 81 2.98 1.25 2.29
N ILE A 82 2.44 0.09 2.68
CA ILE A 82 2.69 -0.55 3.97
C ILE A 82 3.68 -1.71 3.81
N LEU A 83 3.64 -2.42 2.67
CA LEU A 83 4.43 -3.62 2.40
C LEU A 83 5.37 -3.42 1.22
N GLU A 84 6.59 -3.95 1.33
CA GLU A 84 7.53 -4.03 0.22
C GLU A 84 7.12 -5.12 -0.77
N LEU A 85 6.35 -4.71 -1.78
CA LEU A 85 5.82 -5.59 -2.81
C LEU A 85 6.62 -5.48 -4.10
N LYS A 86 6.73 -6.61 -4.82
CA LYS A 86 7.28 -6.65 -6.17
C LYS A 86 6.16 -6.31 -7.16
N PRO A 87 6.23 -5.19 -7.91
CA PRO A 87 5.09 -4.67 -8.67
C PRO A 87 4.49 -5.67 -9.65
N LEU A 88 5.34 -6.34 -10.44
CA LEU A 88 4.88 -7.23 -11.50
C LEU A 88 4.27 -8.52 -10.93
N SER A 89 4.93 -9.18 -9.97
CA SER A 89 4.40 -10.41 -9.36
C SER A 89 3.14 -10.16 -8.56
N THR A 90 3.01 -8.99 -7.90
CA THR A 90 1.81 -8.65 -7.14
C THR A 90 0.65 -8.32 -8.07
N ALA A 91 0.86 -7.46 -9.08
CA ALA A 91 -0.20 -7.10 -10.02
C ALA A 91 -0.68 -8.33 -10.80
N LEU A 92 0.25 -9.11 -11.38
CA LEU A 92 -0.09 -10.30 -12.14
C LEU A 92 -0.72 -11.38 -11.25
N GLY A 93 -0.12 -11.66 -10.09
CA GLY A 93 -0.60 -12.72 -9.20
C GLY A 93 -1.99 -12.41 -8.62
N ALA A 94 -2.23 -11.16 -8.22
CA ALA A 94 -3.54 -10.76 -7.69
C ALA A 94 -4.60 -10.79 -8.81
N ALA A 95 -4.27 -10.27 -9.99
CA ALA A 95 -5.18 -10.31 -11.13
C ALA A 95 -5.50 -11.76 -11.55
N LEU A 96 -4.50 -12.62 -11.72
CA LEU A 96 -4.70 -14.04 -12.07
C LEU A 96 -5.53 -14.77 -11.02
N SER A 97 -5.31 -14.49 -9.73
CA SER A 97 -6.11 -15.12 -8.68
C SER A 97 -7.56 -14.68 -8.71
N GLY A 98 -7.85 -13.40 -8.91
CA GLY A 98 -9.22 -12.91 -9.05
C GLY A 98 -9.89 -13.46 -10.30
N GLU A 99 -9.17 -13.50 -11.42
CA GLU A 99 -9.65 -14.04 -12.69
C GLU A 99 -9.99 -15.52 -12.57
N PHE A 100 -9.14 -16.30 -11.88
CA PHE A 100 -9.40 -17.70 -11.59
C PHE A 100 -10.71 -17.89 -10.80
N PHE A 101 -10.99 -17.02 -9.81
CA PHE A 101 -12.26 -17.06 -9.09
C PHE A 101 -13.44 -16.70 -9.99
N VAL A 102 -13.31 -15.70 -10.86
CA VAL A 102 -14.37 -15.34 -11.82
C VAL A 102 -14.67 -16.53 -12.73
N LEU A 103 -13.66 -17.14 -13.36
CA LEU A 103 -13.82 -18.32 -14.21
C LEU A 103 -14.45 -19.49 -13.46
N SER A 104 -14.09 -19.68 -12.19
CA SER A 104 -14.67 -20.72 -11.35
C SER A 104 -16.16 -20.46 -11.07
N LEU A 105 -16.55 -19.20 -10.84
CA LEU A 105 -17.94 -18.81 -10.63
C LEU A 105 -18.75 -18.95 -11.91
N ASP A 106 -18.22 -18.49 -13.05
CA ASP A 106 -18.84 -18.61 -14.36
C ASP A 106 -19.09 -20.10 -14.69
N PHE A 107 -18.10 -20.95 -14.42
CA PHE A 107 -18.22 -22.40 -14.60
C PHE A 107 -19.27 -23.04 -13.69
N VAL A 108 -19.33 -22.64 -12.42
CA VAL A 108 -20.33 -23.18 -11.47
C VAL A 108 -21.75 -22.72 -11.83
N ARG A 109 -21.89 -21.50 -12.38
CA ARG A 109 -23.18 -20.92 -12.71
C ARG A 109 -23.75 -21.44 -14.03
N ASP A 110 -22.94 -21.40 -15.09
CA ASP A 110 -23.38 -21.60 -16.47
C ASP A 110 -22.58 -22.74 -17.16
N GLY A 111 -21.80 -23.51 -16.42
CA GLY A 111 -21.07 -24.67 -16.95
C GLY A 111 -19.99 -24.30 -17.97
N LEU A 112 -19.87 -25.12 -19.03
CA LEU A 112 -18.92 -24.84 -20.12
C LEU A 112 -19.35 -23.64 -20.98
N GLU A 113 -20.65 -23.31 -21.01
CA GLU A 113 -21.17 -22.17 -21.78
C GLU A 113 -20.74 -20.85 -21.13
N GLY A 114 -20.70 -20.77 -19.79
CA GLY A 114 -20.21 -19.60 -19.05
C GLY A 114 -18.72 -19.28 -19.26
N LEU A 115 -17.91 -20.29 -19.65
CA LEU A 115 -16.50 -20.09 -19.95
C LEU A 115 -16.27 -19.45 -21.33
N TRP A 116 -17.28 -19.47 -22.21
CA TRP A 116 -17.12 -19.05 -23.59
C TRP A 116 -18.27 -18.17 -24.09
N ASP A 117 -18.12 -16.86 -23.88
CA ASP A 117 -19.04 -15.82 -24.35
C ASP A 117 -18.75 -15.36 -25.80
N GLY A 118 -18.00 -16.16 -26.57
CA GLY A 118 -17.58 -15.85 -27.92
C GLY A 118 -16.35 -14.95 -28.04
N TRP A 119 -15.90 -14.73 -29.28
CA TRP A 119 -14.61 -14.11 -29.57
C TRP A 119 -14.50 -12.63 -29.20
N VAL A 120 -15.59 -11.89 -29.37
CA VAL A 120 -15.63 -10.47 -29.03
C VAL A 120 -15.52 -10.28 -27.51
N GLY A 121 -16.27 -11.06 -26.72
CA GLY A 121 -16.20 -11.05 -25.27
C GLY A 121 -14.83 -11.46 -24.74
N ALA A 122 -14.23 -12.51 -25.30
CA ALA A 122 -12.90 -12.98 -24.92
C ALA A 122 -11.82 -11.91 -25.15
N VAL A 123 -11.82 -11.24 -26.31
CA VAL A 123 -10.86 -10.17 -26.62
C VAL A 123 -11.04 -8.98 -25.67
N LEU A 124 -12.27 -8.56 -25.42
CA LEU A 124 -12.55 -7.43 -24.53
C LEU A 124 -12.18 -7.75 -23.06
N ARG A 125 -12.46 -8.97 -22.60
CA ARG A 125 -12.05 -9.46 -21.29
C ARG A 125 -10.53 -9.46 -21.14
N LEU A 126 -9.81 -9.95 -22.17
CA LEU A 126 -8.35 -9.95 -22.17
C LEU A 126 -7.77 -8.53 -22.16
N LEU A 127 -8.37 -7.60 -22.92
CA LEU A 127 -7.95 -6.20 -22.93
C LEU A 127 -8.21 -5.53 -21.58
N ALA A 128 -9.38 -5.73 -20.98
CA ALA A 128 -9.71 -5.21 -19.66
C ALA A 128 -8.77 -5.78 -18.58
N PHE A 129 -8.48 -7.08 -18.65
CA PHE A 129 -7.52 -7.75 -17.77
C PHE A 129 -6.12 -7.15 -17.91
N ALA A 130 -5.60 -7.03 -19.14
CA ALA A 130 -4.28 -6.47 -19.40
C ALA A 130 -4.18 -5.01 -18.92
N LEU A 131 -5.22 -4.21 -19.17
CA LEU A 131 -5.32 -2.85 -18.69
C LEU A 131 -5.35 -2.79 -17.16
N GLY A 132 -6.14 -3.65 -16.52
CA GLY A 132 -6.21 -3.77 -15.07
C GLY A 132 -4.85 -4.11 -14.46
N VAL A 133 -4.16 -5.13 -14.99
CA VAL A 133 -2.79 -5.50 -14.58
C VAL A 133 -1.84 -4.32 -14.72
N PHE A 134 -1.90 -3.58 -15.84
CA PHE A 134 -1.07 -2.40 -16.06
C PHE A 134 -1.35 -1.28 -15.04
N LEU A 135 -2.63 -0.98 -14.79
CA LEU A 135 -3.05 0.01 -13.79
C LEU A 135 -2.59 -0.39 -12.39
N SER A 136 -2.73 -1.66 -12.02
CA SER A 136 -2.28 -2.19 -10.74
C SER A 136 -0.76 -2.17 -10.61
N TYR A 137 -0.03 -2.49 -11.67
CA TYR A 137 1.43 -2.33 -11.71
C TYR A 137 1.82 -0.88 -11.42
N ARG A 138 1.22 0.09 -12.12
CA ARG A 138 1.47 1.52 -11.90
C ARG A 138 1.12 1.95 -10.48
N ALA A 139 0.01 1.44 -9.94
CA ALA A 139 -0.44 1.69 -8.58
C ALA A 139 0.55 1.17 -7.53
N VAL A 140 1.13 -0.02 -7.72
CA VAL A 140 2.17 -0.52 -6.81
C VAL A 140 3.43 0.33 -6.90
N VAL A 141 3.87 0.70 -8.11
CA VAL A 141 5.04 1.56 -8.30
C VAL A 141 4.84 2.92 -7.63
N SER A 142 3.68 3.56 -7.82
CA SER A 142 3.38 4.86 -7.23
C SER A 142 3.24 4.77 -5.70
N GLY A 143 2.61 3.71 -5.18
CA GLY A 143 2.48 3.47 -3.74
C GLY A 143 3.83 3.30 -3.05
N ARG A 144 4.77 2.59 -3.70
CA ARG A 144 6.15 2.48 -3.21
C ARG A 144 6.90 3.80 -3.23
N ALA A 145 6.77 4.58 -4.30
CA ALA A 145 7.39 5.90 -4.37
C ALA A 145 6.86 6.83 -3.27
N ALA A 146 5.56 6.77 -2.96
CA ALA A 146 4.97 7.52 -1.86
C ALA A 146 5.50 7.06 -0.49
N SER A 147 5.65 5.74 -0.28
CA SER A 147 6.21 5.18 0.95
C SER A 147 7.68 5.62 1.17
N ALA A 148 8.49 5.58 0.11
CA ALA A 148 9.89 6.03 0.17
C ALA A 148 10.00 7.52 0.56
N ARG A 149 9.10 8.38 0.05
CA ARG A 149 9.05 9.80 0.43
C ARG A 149 8.69 9.98 1.90
N THR A 150 7.74 9.21 2.43
CA THR A 150 7.39 9.28 3.86
C THR A 150 8.50 8.77 4.76
N ALA A 151 9.23 7.73 4.34
CA ALA A 151 10.39 7.23 5.08
C ALA A 151 11.54 8.26 5.11
N ALA A 152 11.85 8.88 3.98
CA ALA A 152 12.86 9.94 3.90
C ALA A 152 12.50 11.15 4.75
N ALA A 153 11.23 11.58 4.74
CA ALA A 153 10.76 12.68 5.58
C ALA A 153 10.85 12.33 7.09
N ALA A 154 10.57 11.08 7.47
CA ALA A 154 10.72 10.63 8.85
C ALA A 154 12.21 10.58 9.28
N GLN A 155 13.11 10.13 8.41
CA GLN A 155 14.55 10.14 8.66
C GLN A 155 15.08 11.57 8.81
N ALA A 156 14.69 12.50 7.92
CA ALA A 156 15.09 13.90 8.02
C ALA A 156 14.62 14.54 9.34
N ARG A 157 13.41 14.22 9.81
CA ARG A 157 12.92 14.69 11.13
C ARG A 157 13.70 14.09 12.29
N ALA A 158 14.07 12.81 12.21
CA ALA A 158 14.88 12.17 13.23
C ALA A 158 16.31 12.72 13.27
N GLU A 159 16.89 13.06 12.12
CA GLU A 159 18.19 13.72 12.02
C GLU A 159 18.15 15.14 12.56
N ALA A 160 17.11 15.92 12.25
CA ALA A 160 16.90 17.26 12.81
C ALA A 160 16.77 17.24 14.35
N GLN A 161 15.99 16.30 14.89
CA GLN A 161 15.86 16.14 16.35
C GLN A 161 17.17 15.72 17.03
N LYS A 162 17.99 14.88 16.36
CA LYS A 162 19.33 14.53 16.87
C LYS A 162 20.26 15.73 16.86
N ALA A 163 20.19 16.58 15.83
CA ALA A 163 20.99 17.79 15.74
C ALA A 163 20.62 18.79 16.85
N GLU A 164 19.31 19.06 17.05
CA GLU A 164 18.83 19.88 18.17
C GLU A 164 19.29 19.30 19.51
N TYR A 165 19.12 18.00 19.74
CA TYR A 165 19.54 17.37 20.99
C TYR A 165 21.05 17.46 21.23
N ALA A 166 21.87 17.33 20.19
CA ALA A 166 23.30 17.51 20.27
C ALA A 166 23.69 18.97 20.58
N GLU A 167 22.93 19.95 20.09
CA GLU A 167 23.11 21.36 20.43
C GLU A 167 22.73 21.63 21.89
N PHE A 168 21.60 21.11 22.36
CA PHE A 168 21.21 21.18 23.77
C PHE A 168 22.26 20.57 24.70
N LEU A 169 22.83 19.41 24.34
CA LEU A 169 23.89 18.78 25.13
C LEU A 169 25.15 19.64 25.18
N ARG A 170 25.58 20.24 24.07
CA ARG A 170 26.73 21.17 24.05
C ARG A 170 26.49 22.43 24.88
N GLU A 171 25.27 22.96 24.86
CA GLU A 171 24.93 24.12 25.69
C GLU A 171 24.91 23.77 27.17
N ALA A 172 24.41 22.58 27.52
CA ALA A 172 24.45 22.07 28.88
C ALA A 172 25.88 21.83 29.38
N GLU A 173 26.77 21.27 28.54
CA GLU A 173 28.20 21.12 28.86
C GLU A 173 28.86 22.47 29.11
N LYS A 174 28.67 23.46 28.22
CA LYS A 174 29.21 24.81 28.40
C LYS A 174 28.66 25.52 29.65
N ALA A 175 27.39 25.31 29.98
CA ALA A 175 26.78 25.86 31.19
C ALA A 175 27.30 25.16 32.47
N GLY A 176 27.54 23.85 32.40
CA GLY A 176 28.19 23.08 33.45
C GLY A 176 29.63 23.53 33.69
N GLU A 177 30.41 23.73 32.63
CA GLU A 177 31.78 24.26 32.70
C GLU A 177 31.82 25.68 33.28
N ARG A 178 30.89 26.57 32.92
CA ARG A 178 30.76 27.90 33.54
C ARG A 178 30.40 27.86 35.02
N SER A 179 29.66 26.83 35.44
CA SER A 179 29.26 26.64 36.84
C SER A 179 30.35 25.94 37.66
N ALA A 180 31.25 25.18 37.01
CA ALA A 180 32.39 24.51 37.61
C ALA A 180 33.69 25.33 37.57
N ALA A 181 33.72 26.44 36.81
CA ALA A 181 34.80 27.42 36.87
C ALA A 181 34.90 27.99 38.31
N PRO A 182 36.10 28.03 38.92
CA PRO A 182 36.26 28.51 40.30
C PRO A 182 35.71 29.93 40.43
N ARG A 183 34.89 30.15 41.48
CA ARG A 183 34.55 31.49 41.97
C ARG A 183 35.80 32.15 42.59
N ASP A 184 36.81 32.43 41.79
CA ASP A 184 37.89 33.31 42.21
C ASP A 184 37.51 34.74 41.86
N THR A 185 36.91 35.43 42.84
CA THR A 185 37.13 36.83 43.24
C THR A 185 35.88 37.39 43.94
N ALA A 186 35.76 37.13 45.24
CA ALA A 186 35.07 38.04 46.14
C ALA A 186 35.82 38.08 47.48
N GLY A 187 36.69 39.09 47.56
CA GLY A 187 37.50 39.56 48.68
C GLY A 187 37.16 39.00 50.06
N GLU A 188 38.14 38.30 50.58
CA GLU A 188 38.46 38.10 51.98
C GLU A 188 38.34 39.43 52.76
N ALA A 189 37.21 39.61 53.47
CA ALA A 189 37.07 40.65 54.49
C ALA A 189 37.46 40.03 55.84
N SER A 190 38.66 40.36 56.32
CA SER A 190 39.16 39.95 57.64
C SER A 190 38.21 40.35 58.78
N PRO A 191 38.07 39.53 59.83
CA PRO A 191 37.29 39.92 61.01
C PRO A 191 38.08 40.92 61.87
N PRO A 192 37.46 41.96 62.45
CA PRO A 192 38.14 42.85 63.38
C PRO A 192 38.34 42.16 64.75
N PRO A 193 39.39 42.52 65.50
CA PRO A 193 39.78 41.84 66.74
C PRO A 193 38.89 42.25 67.93
N PRO A 194 38.87 41.46 69.02
CA PRO A 194 38.05 41.75 70.19
C PRO A 194 38.71 42.84 71.06
N GLU A 195 37.99 43.93 71.33
CA GLU A 195 38.34 44.87 72.38
C GLU A 195 37.71 44.46 73.73
N ARG A 196 38.48 44.70 74.78
CA ARG A 196 38.24 44.36 76.20
C ARG A 196 37.23 45.29 76.87
#